data_AF-A0A436BU27-F1
#
_entry.id   AF-A0A436BU27-F1
#
_cell.length_a   1.000
_cell.length_b   1.000
_cell.length_c   1.000
_cell.angle_alpha   90.00
_cell.angle_beta   90.00
_cell.angle_gamma   90.00
#
_symmetry.space_group_name_H-M   'P 1'
#
loop_
_entity.id
_entity.type
_entity.pdbx_description
1 polymer ?
#
loop_
_entity_poly.entity_id
_entity_poly.type
_entity_poly.pdbx_seq_one_letter_code
_entity_poly.pdbx_strand_id
1 'polypeptide(L)'
;MASSLTTFTDEARIALDTLSGRATGLFSPSLRLGVTGLSRAGKTVFISALVHNLIHGGRLPLFEAQKSGRIARAFLEQQPDDAVPRFQYEDHIAALVNDRVWPDSTRAISELRLTIEYESASGWSRMFSSGRLSVDIVDYPGEWLLDLPLLGKSFADFSHEAFEMAVLPVREDLSQAWRALSAGIDPNADADEMTARRLAESFAAYLKACKLDERALSTLPPGRFLMPGDLEGSPALTFAPLAGIDDKRPRAGSLHAMMDRRYEAY
;
A
#
# COMPACT_ATOMS: atom_id res chain seq x y z
N MET A 1 25.95 15.21 -13.19
CA MET A 1 25.35 16.45 -12.65
C MET A 1 24.04 16.78 -13.39
N ALA A 2 23.10 15.82 -13.51
CA ALA A 2 21.82 16.03 -14.21
C ALA A 2 20.64 15.28 -13.55
N SER A 3 20.84 14.71 -12.37
CA SER A 3 19.85 13.88 -11.66
C SER A 3 19.18 14.57 -10.47
N SER A 4 19.54 15.81 -10.16
CA SER A 4 18.98 16.57 -9.04
C SER A 4 17.77 17.43 -9.42
N LEU A 5 17.60 17.76 -10.71
CA LEU A 5 16.54 18.70 -11.14
C LEU A 5 15.15 18.05 -11.21
N THR A 6 15.07 16.74 -11.40
CA THR A 6 13.80 16.00 -11.48
C THR A 6 13.15 15.79 -10.10
N THR A 7 13.95 15.60 -9.05
CA THR A 7 13.46 15.37 -7.68
C THR A 7 12.83 16.63 -7.09
N PHE A 8 13.43 17.81 -7.32
CA PHE A 8 12.87 19.09 -6.85
C PHE A 8 11.57 19.47 -7.54
N THR A 9 11.38 19.09 -8.81
CA THR A 9 10.12 19.35 -9.52
C THR A 9 8.97 18.47 -9.04
N ASP A 10 9.27 17.23 -8.62
CA ASP A 10 8.26 16.32 -8.07
C ASP A 10 7.94 16.65 -6.61
N GLU A 11 8.92 16.97 -5.78
CA GLU A 11 8.67 17.46 -4.41
C GLU A 11 7.90 18.78 -4.41
N ALA A 12 8.21 19.69 -5.34
CA ALA A 12 7.46 20.93 -5.50
C ALA A 12 6.03 20.68 -6.00
N ARG A 13 5.80 19.69 -6.87
CA ARG A 13 4.45 19.30 -7.30
C ARG A 13 3.65 18.68 -6.18
N ILE A 14 4.22 17.74 -5.42
CA ILE A 14 3.57 17.09 -4.27
C ILE A 14 3.24 18.13 -3.19
N ALA A 15 4.15 19.08 -2.94
CA ALA A 15 3.90 20.19 -2.02
C ALA A 15 2.82 21.15 -2.54
N LEU A 16 2.79 21.44 -3.85
CA LEU A 16 1.78 22.29 -4.49
C LEU A 16 0.40 21.61 -4.50
N ASP A 17 0.32 20.30 -4.72
CA ASP A 17 -0.93 19.50 -4.66
C ASP A 17 -1.46 19.39 -3.24
N THR A 18 -0.56 19.27 -2.25
CA THR A 18 -0.94 19.32 -0.84
C THR A 18 -1.46 20.72 -0.44
N LEU A 19 -0.96 21.79 -1.07
CA LEU A 19 -1.40 23.17 -0.82
C LEU A 19 -2.68 23.54 -1.59
N SER A 20 -2.86 23.04 -2.81
CA SER A 20 -4.08 23.25 -3.61
C SER A 20 -5.28 22.50 -3.00
N GLY A 21 -5.06 21.32 -2.42
CA GLY A 21 -6.03 20.59 -1.60
C GLY A 21 -6.44 21.34 -0.31
N ARG A 22 -5.58 22.23 0.21
CA ARG A 22 -5.91 23.07 1.38
C ARG A 22 -6.71 24.33 1.02
N ALA A 23 -6.55 24.86 -0.19
CA ALA A 23 -7.28 26.05 -0.63
C ALA A 23 -8.75 25.76 -0.99
N THR A 24 -9.05 24.54 -1.48
CA THR A 24 -10.42 24.06 -1.73
C THR A 24 -11.20 23.74 -0.44
N GLY A 25 -10.50 23.45 0.65
CA GLY A 25 -11.08 23.21 1.99
C GLY A 25 -11.73 24.42 2.67
N LEU A 26 -11.65 25.62 2.07
CA LEU A 26 -12.23 26.85 2.62
C LEU A 26 -13.75 26.97 2.39
N PHE A 27 -14.33 26.21 1.45
CA PHE A 27 -15.77 26.25 1.14
C PHE A 27 -16.52 24.93 1.39
N SER A 28 -15.80 23.80 1.44
CA SER A 28 -16.33 22.50 1.86
C SER A 28 -15.27 21.73 2.64
N PRO A 29 -15.49 21.37 3.92
CA PRO A 29 -14.55 20.54 4.66
C PRO A 29 -14.30 19.21 3.92
N SER A 30 -13.05 18.76 3.89
CA SER A 30 -12.64 17.48 3.36
C SER A 30 -12.03 16.60 4.45
N LEU A 31 -12.34 15.30 4.43
CA LEU A 31 -11.79 14.28 5.31
C LEU A 31 -11.19 13.18 4.45
N ARG A 32 -9.90 12.89 4.61
CA ARG A 32 -9.26 11.72 3.99
C ARG A 32 -9.21 10.56 4.97
N LEU A 33 -9.83 9.45 4.61
CA LEU A 33 -9.92 8.22 5.40
C LEU A 33 -9.09 7.12 4.73
N GLY A 34 -7.93 6.81 5.30
CA GLY A 34 -7.15 5.65 4.89
C GLY A 34 -7.73 4.37 5.49
N VAL A 35 -8.05 3.39 4.65
CA VAL A 35 -8.52 2.07 5.04
C VAL A 35 -7.44 1.05 4.69
N THR A 36 -6.97 0.32 5.71
CA THR A 36 -5.89 -0.65 5.55
C THR A 36 -6.09 -1.87 6.45
N GLY A 37 -5.23 -2.87 6.27
CA GLY A 37 -5.33 -4.19 6.86
C GLY A 37 -4.74 -5.25 5.93
N LEU A 38 -4.32 -6.36 6.51
CA LEU A 38 -3.74 -7.49 5.75
C LEU A 38 -4.70 -7.98 4.66
N SER A 39 -4.16 -8.68 3.66
CA SER A 39 -4.97 -9.33 2.62
C SER A 39 -6.08 -10.17 3.26
N ARG A 40 -7.29 -10.08 2.66
CA ARG A 40 -8.52 -10.74 3.14
C ARG A 40 -9.07 -10.28 4.50
N ALA A 41 -8.59 -9.17 5.07
CA ALA A 41 -9.20 -8.57 6.26
C ALA A 41 -10.61 -7.98 6.04
N GLY A 42 -11.13 -8.02 4.81
CA GLY A 42 -12.48 -7.54 4.49
C GLY A 42 -12.59 -6.04 4.16
N LYS A 43 -11.48 -5.36 3.83
CA LYS A 43 -11.45 -3.92 3.49
C LYS A 43 -12.47 -3.54 2.40
N THR A 44 -12.44 -4.25 1.28
CA THR A 44 -13.33 -4.03 0.13
C THR A 44 -14.81 -4.15 0.52
N VAL A 45 -15.15 -5.15 1.34
CA VAL A 45 -16.50 -5.36 1.85
C VAL A 45 -16.90 -4.24 2.82
N PHE A 46 -15.99 -3.86 3.73
CA PHE A 46 -16.22 -2.77 4.68
C PHE A 46 -16.51 -1.45 3.97
N ILE A 47 -15.67 -1.05 3.00
CA ILE A 47 -15.84 0.20 2.24
C ILE A 47 -17.14 0.15 1.45
N SER A 48 -17.39 -0.94 0.72
CA SER A 48 -18.61 -1.10 -0.08
C SER A 48 -19.86 -1.00 0.78
N ALA A 49 -19.89 -1.71 1.91
CA ALA A 49 -21.03 -1.67 2.84
C ALA A 49 -21.21 -0.28 3.47
N LEU A 50 -20.13 0.37 3.89
CA LEU A 50 -20.18 1.72 4.47
C LEU A 50 -20.76 2.72 3.47
N VAL A 51 -20.19 2.77 2.27
CA VAL A 51 -20.62 3.67 1.19
C VAL A 51 -22.07 3.38 0.79
N HIS A 52 -22.42 2.10 0.63
CA HIS A 52 -23.78 1.71 0.25
C HIS A 52 -24.83 2.15 1.28
N ASN A 53 -24.55 1.95 2.58
CA ASN A 53 -25.46 2.36 3.66
C ASN A 53 -25.59 3.89 3.75
N LEU A 54 -24.53 4.66 3.49
CA LEU A 54 -24.60 6.11 3.49
C LEU A 54 -25.41 6.66 2.31
N ILE A 55 -25.24 6.09 1.12
CA ILE A 55 -25.96 6.54 -0.10
C ILE A 55 -27.45 6.17 -0.05
N HIS A 56 -27.78 4.96 0.40
CA HIS A 56 -29.15 4.43 0.34
C HIS A 56 -29.93 4.57 1.66
N GLY A 57 -29.37 5.25 2.66
CA GLY A 57 -30.05 5.48 3.94
C GLY A 57 -30.22 4.21 4.78
N GLY A 58 -29.20 3.38 4.82
CA GLY A 58 -29.15 2.18 5.65
C GLY A 58 -29.31 2.46 7.15
N ARG A 59 -29.61 1.40 7.92
CA ARG A 59 -29.85 1.52 9.36
C ARG A 59 -28.51 1.60 10.10
N LEU A 60 -28.08 2.81 10.43
CA LEU A 60 -26.85 3.09 11.21
C LEU A 60 -27.19 3.64 12.62
N PRO A 61 -27.70 2.81 13.55
CA PRO A 61 -28.23 3.27 14.84
C PRO A 61 -27.17 3.84 15.78
N LEU A 62 -25.89 3.46 15.58
CA LEU A 62 -24.75 3.99 16.35
C LEU A 62 -24.15 5.25 15.71
N PHE A 63 -24.59 5.62 14.50
CA PHE A 63 -24.13 6.82 13.84
C PHE A 63 -25.10 7.97 14.10
N GLU A 64 -24.77 8.82 15.08
CA GLU A 64 -25.67 9.86 15.58
C GLU A 64 -26.22 10.77 14.48
N ALA A 65 -25.38 11.18 13.52
CA ALA A 65 -25.80 12.04 12.41
C ALA A 65 -26.92 11.39 11.56
N GLN A 66 -26.82 10.09 11.28
CA GLN A 66 -27.86 9.35 10.57
C GLN A 66 -29.07 9.12 11.48
N LYS A 67 -28.86 8.74 12.74
CA LYS A 67 -29.92 8.46 13.72
C LYS A 67 -30.80 9.69 13.98
N SER A 68 -30.20 10.88 14.04
CA SER A 68 -30.92 12.14 14.24
C SER A 68 -31.50 12.72 12.95
N GLY A 69 -31.39 12.03 11.82
CA GLY A 69 -31.89 12.49 10.52
C GLY A 69 -31.18 13.72 9.97
N ARG A 70 -29.92 13.98 10.39
CA ARG A 70 -29.16 15.16 9.95
C ARG A 70 -28.46 14.98 8.62
N ILE A 71 -28.35 13.76 8.11
CA ILE A 71 -27.79 13.51 6.78
C ILE A 71 -28.92 13.69 5.78
N ALA A 72 -28.83 14.74 4.96
CA ALA A 72 -29.80 15.03 3.92
C ALA A 72 -29.60 14.09 2.73
N ARG A 73 -28.35 13.91 2.29
CA ARG A 73 -27.99 13.03 1.17
C ARG A 73 -26.52 12.64 1.23
N ALA A 74 -26.19 11.46 0.72
CA ALA A 74 -24.82 11.10 0.36
C ALA A 74 -24.78 10.58 -1.08
N PHE A 75 -23.73 10.92 -1.83
CA PHE A 75 -23.55 10.47 -3.20
C PHE A 75 -22.07 10.46 -3.60
N LEU A 76 -21.74 9.66 -4.61
CA LEU A 76 -20.38 9.58 -5.16
C LEU A 76 -20.10 10.78 -6.06
N GLU A 77 -18.93 11.38 -5.89
CA GLU A 77 -18.40 12.41 -6.78
C GLU A 77 -17.16 11.90 -7.52
N GLN A 78 -16.72 12.66 -8.53
CA GLN A 78 -15.45 12.38 -9.17
C GLN A 78 -14.31 12.48 -8.16
N GLN A 79 -13.39 11.53 -8.24
CA GLN A 79 -12.22 11.48 -7.38
C GLN A 79 -11.29 12.67 -7.66
N PRO A 80 -10.49 13.11 -6.67
CA PRO A 80 -9.58 14.24 -6.84
C PRO A 80 -8.36 13.93 -7.70
N ASP A 81 -7.89 12.68 -7.70
CA ASP A 81 -6.64 12.27 -8.32
C ASP A 81 -6.90 11.26 -9.45
N ASP A 82 -6.69 11.67 -10.69
CA ASP A 82 -6.87 10.82 -11.87
C ASP A 82 -5.74 9.81 -12.08
N ALA A 83 -4.62 9.94 -11.34
CA ALA A 83 -3.51 8.98 -11.39
C ALA A 83 -3.76 7.75 -10.52
N VAL A 84 -4.67 7.83 -9.55
CA VAL A 84 -5.03 6.72 -8.65
C VAL A 84 -6.24 5.95 -9.22
N PRO A 85 -6.20 4.61 -9.29
CA PRO A 85 -7.36 3.84 -9.73
C PRO A 85 -8.61 4.10 -8.87
N ARG A 86 -9.77 4.26 -9.52
CA ARG A 86 -11.05 4.39 -8.81
C ARG A 86 -11.43 3.09 -8.13
N PHE A 87 -11.92 3.18 -6.89
CA PHE A 87 -12.56 2.04 -6.22
C PHE A 87 -13.84 1.64 -6.97
N GLN A 88 -13.92 0.37 -7.37
CA GLN A 88 -14.99 -0.19 -8.21
C GLN A 88 -16.24 -0.53 -7.36
N TYR A 89 -16.79 0.49 -6.70
CA TYR A 89 -17.94 0.36 -5.79
C TYR A 89 -19.12 -0.37 -6.45
N GLU A 90 -19.46 0.01 -7.68
CA GLU A 90 -20.58 -0.56 -8.41
C GLU A 90 -20.41 -2.07 -8.64
N ASP A 91 -19.23 -2.50 -9.08
CA ASP A 91 -18.92 -3.91 -9.34
C ASP A 91 -18.88 -4.73 -8.03
N HIS A 92 -18.32 -4.15 -6.96
CA HIS A 92 -18.29 -4.81 -5.65
C HIS A 92 -19.68 -5.00 -5.05
N ILE A 93 -20.59 -4.05 -5.22
CA ILE A 93 -21.98 -4.20 -4.79
C ILE A 93 -22.72 -5.22 -5.66
N ALA A 94 -22.51 -5.21 -6.97
CA ALA A 94 -23.09 -6.22 -7.85
C ALA A 94 -22.64 -7.64 -7.44
N ALA A 95 -21.36 -7.83 -7.17
CA ALA A 95 -20.82 -9.11 -6.69
C ALA A 95 -21.48 -9.56 -5.37
N LEU A 96 -21.65 -8.65 -4.40
CA LEU A 96 -22.22 -8.96 -3.10
C LEU A 96 -23.75 -9.22 -3.15
N VAL A 97 -24.49 -8.42 -3.92
CA VAL A 97 -25.96 -8.42 -3.91
C VAL A 97 -26.53 -9.36 -4.96
N ASN A 98 -26.02 -9.30 -6.19
CA ASN A 98 -26.54 -10.06 -7.32
C ASN A 98 -25.92 -11.46 -7.35
N ASP A 99 -24.59 -11.52 -7.37
CA ASP A 99 -23.86 -12.77 -7.57
C ASP A 99 -23.65 -13.54 -6.25
N ARG A 100 -23.80 -12.85 -5.11
CA ARG A 100 -23.60 -13.38 -3.75
C ARG A 100 -22.22 -14.00 -3.55
N VAL A 101 -21.21 -13.39 -4.16
CA VAL A 101 -19.80 -13.75 -4.03
C VAL A 101 -19.04 -12.63 -3.33
N TRP A 102 -17.97 -13.01 -2.63
CA TRP A 102 -17.07 -12.02 -2.05
C TRP A 102 -16.28 -11.33 -3.17
N PRO A 103 -16.22 -9.98 -3.19
CA PRO A 103 -15.45 -9.25 -4.18
C PRO A 103 -13.96 -9.54 -4.03
N ASP A 104 -13.24 -9.43 -5.14
CA ASP A 104 -11.80 -9.64 -5.17
C ASP A 104 -11.07 -8.69 -4.20
N SER A 105 -10.02 -9.21 -3.58
CA SER A 105 -9.17 -8.40 -2.69
C SER A 105 -8.42 -7.35 -3.50
N THR A 106 -8.42 -6.12 -2.98
CA THR A 106 -7.68 -4.98 -3.51
C THR A 106 -6.19 -5.31 -3.67
N ARG A 107 -5.67 -5.24 -4.91
CA ARG A 107 -4.27 -5.56 -5.25
C ARG A 107 -3.37 -4.32 -5.40
N ALA A 108 -3.97 -3.14 -5.51
CA ALA A 108 -3.31 -1.86 -5.69
C ALA A 108 -4.07 -0.78 -4.92
N ILE A 109 -3.45 0.38 -4.71
CA ILE A 109 -4.14 1.53 -4.10
C ILE A 109 -5.36 1.92 -4.93
N SER A 110 -6.47 2.25 -4.26
CA SER A 110 -7.68 2.78 -4.92
C SER A 110 -8.38 3.82 -4.07
N GLU A 111 -9.05 4.77 -4.71
CA GLU A 111 -9.74 5.89 -4.03
C GLU A 111 -11.19 6.03 -4.49
N LEU A 112 -12.05 6.54 -3.61
CA LEU A 112 -13.36 7.08 -3.97
C LEU A 112 -13.66 8.33 -3.17
N ARG A 113 -14.41 9.25 -3.78
CA ARG A 113 -14.95 10.43 -3.11
C ARG A 113 -16.43 10.27 -2.83
N LEU A 114 -16.79 10.34 -1.55
CA LEU A 114 -18.17 10.40 -1.07
C LEU A 114 -18.47 11.80 -0.56
N THR A 115 -19.47 12.47 -1.12
CA THR A 115 -19.95 13.75 -0.59
C THR A 115 -21.22 13.56 0.22
N ILE A 116 -21.20 14.10 1.44
CA ILE A 116 -22.27 14.03 2.44
C ILE A 116 -22.81 15.45 2.66
N GLU A 117 -24.07 15.64 2.32
CA GLU A 117 -24.86 16.83 2.65
C GLU A 117 -25.52 16.63 4.00
N TYR A 118 -25.28 17.55 4.94
CA TYR A 118 -25.78 17.44 6.30
C TYR A 118 -26.32 18.76 6.86
N GLU A 119 -27.20 18.64 7.84
CA GLU A 119 -27.70 19.74 8.65
C GLU A 119 -26.86 19.90 9.93
N SER A 120 -26.46 21.14 10.22
CA SER A 120 -25.65 21.47 11.39
C SER A 120 -26.39 21.18 12.70
N ALA A 121 -25.68 20.62 13.69
CA ALA A 121 -26.25 20.25 15.00
C ALA A 121 -26.48 21.45 15.95
N SER A 122 -25.90 22.62 15.67
CA SER A 122 -25.93 23.73 16.63
C SER A 122 -27.25 24.52 16.54
N GLY A 123 -27.96 24.65 17.67
CA GLY A 123 -29.25 25.35 17.76
C GLY A 123 -29.22 26.83 17.35
N TRP A 124 -28.04 27.44 17.24
CA TRP A 124 -27.81 28.81 16.76
C TRP A 124 -27.61 28.90 15.24
N SER A 125 -27.46 27.77 14.56
CA SER A 125 -27.22 27.66 13.11
C SER A 125 -28.46 27.35 12.28
N ARG A 126 -29.68 27.43 12.84
CA ARG A 126 -30.90 27.40 12.01
C ARG A 126 -30.98 28.53 10.97
N MET A 127 -30.06 29.50 11.04
CA MET A 127 -29.83 30.56 10.05
C MET A 127 -28.62 30.30 9.11
N PHE A 128 -27.77 29.29 9.37
CA PHE A 128 -26.58 28.97 8.57
C PHE A 128 -26.74 27.61 7.87
N SER A 129 -26.39 27.62 6.59
CA SER A 129 -26.68 26.65 5.54
C SER A 129 -26.36 25.18 5.84
N SER A 130 -27.01 24.29 5.10
CA SER A 130 -26.58 22.91 4.86
C SER A 130 -25.06 22.85 4.63
N GLY A 131 -24.38 21.96 5.34
CA GLY A 131 -22.96 21.70 5.15
C GLY A 131 -22.74 20.60 4.11
N ARG A 132 -21.61 20.66 3.41
CA ARG A 132 -21.12 19.59 2.55
C ARG A 132 -19.78 19.11 3.08
N LEU A 133 -19.66 17.81 3.34
CA LEU A 133 -18.43 17.14 3.72
C LEU A 133 -18.02 16.21 2.59
N SER A 134 -16.83 16.40 2.03
CA SER A 134 -16.25 15.45 1.08
C SER A 134 -15.35 14.48 1.82
N VAL A 135 -15.61 13.18 1.69
CA VAL A 135 -14.85 12.09 2.32
C VAL A 135 -14.13 11.32 1.23
N ASP A 136 -12.81 11.44 1.22
CA ASP A 136 -11.92 10.71 0.33
C ASP A 136 -11.49 9.42 1.01
N ILE A 137 -12.04 8.28 0.57
CA ILE A 137 -11.71 6.96 1.14
C ILE A 137 -10.64 6.33 0.26
N VAL A 138 -9.48 6.05 0.85
CA VAL A 138 -8.33 5.46 0.18
C VAL A 138 -8.11 4.03 0.71
N ASP A 139 -8.29 3.02 -0.14
CA ASP A 139 -8.00 1.62 0.17
C ASP A 139 -6.59 1.28 -0.30
N TYR A 140 -5.74 0.78 0.61
CA TYR A 140 -4.40 0.34 0.27
C TYR A 140 -4.01 -0.96 1.01
N PRO A 141 -3.13 -1.79 0.42
CA PRO A 141 -2.68 -3.03 1.06
C PRO A 141 -1.93 -2.76 2.37
N GLY A 142 -2.34 -3.41 3.46
CA GLY A 142 -1.65 -3.28 4.76
C GLY A 142 -0.25 -3.88 4.76
N GLU A 143 0.03 -4.80 3.84
CA GLU A 143 1.37 -5.36 3.61
C GLU A 143 2.41 -4.28 3.31
N TRP A 144 2.02 -3.14 2.74
CA TRP A 144 2.96 -2.04 2.48
C TRP A 144 3.44 -1.36 3.75
N LEU A 145 2.71 -1.46 4.86
CA LEU A 145 3.19 -0.97 6.15
C LEU A 145 4.30 -1.84 6.74
N LEU A 146 4.46 -3.08 6.24
CA LEU A 146 5.55 -3.96 6.63
C LEU A 146 6.90 -3.46 6.14
N ASP A 147 6.91 -2.57 5.14
CA ASP A 147 8.12 -1.96 4.58
C ASP A 147 8.64 -0.78 5.42
N LEU A 148 7.85 -0.25 6.34
CA LEU A 148 8.27 0.89 7.19
C LEU A 148 9.59 0.67 7.94
N PRO A 149 9.91 -0.54 8.47
CA PRO A 149 11.20 -0.80 9.11
C PRO A 149 12.41 -0.78 8.16
N LEU A 150 12.19 -0.78 6.83
CA LEU A 150 13.27 -0.61 5.86
C LEU A 150 13.71 0.85 5.72
N LEU A 151 12.87 1.81 6.14
CA LEU A 151 13.21 3.23 6.08
C LEU A 151 14.43 3.53 6.96
N GLY A 152 15.50 4.00 6.33
CA GLY A 152 16.75 4.32 6.99
C GLY A 152 17.62 3.11 7.34
N LYS A 153 17.28 1.90 6.86
CA LYS A 153 18.09 0.69 7.00
C LYS A 153 18.93 0.47 5.75
N SER A 154 20.22 0.20 5.90
CA SER A 154 21.10 -0.09 4.76
C SER A 154 20.78 -1.45 4.14
N PHE A 155 21.15 -1.64 2.86
CA PHE A 155 21.01 -2.93 2.20
C PHE A 155 21.80 -4.06 2.90
N ALA A 156 22.95 -3.72 3.51
CA ALA A 156 23.76 -4.67 4.29
C ALA A 156 23.02 -5.15 5.55
N ASP A 157 22.44 -4.22 6.32
CA ASP A 157 21.66 -4.53 7.52
C ASP A 157 20.42 -5.35 7.18
N PHE A 158 19.67 -4.91 6.17
CA PHE A 158 18.53 -5.67 5.63
C PHE A 158 18.96 -7.09 5.24
N SER A 159 20.12 -7.22 4.59
CA SER A 159 20.60 -8.52 4.17
C SER A 159 20.94 -9.43 5.33
N HIS A 160 21.64 -8.92 6.32
CA HIS A 160 22.00 -9.66 7.52
C HIS A 160 20.74 -10.19 8.24
N GLU A 161 19.79 -9.31 8.54
CA GLU A 161 18.55 -9.67 9.22
C GLU A 161 17.72 -10.69 8.42
N ALA A 162 17.65 -10.55 7.09
CA ALA A 162 16.92 -11.49 6.25
C ALA A 162 17.48 -12.92 6.36
N PHE A 163 18.80 -13.07 6.43
CA PHE A 163 19.44 -14.38 6.64
C PHE A 163 19.26 -14.90 8.08
N GLU A 164 19.35 -14.05 9.10
CA GLU A 164 19.07 -14.44 10.49
C GLU A 164 17.65 -14.99 10.65
N MET A 165 16.67 -14.31 10.04
CA MET A 165 15.28 -14.72 10.09
C MET A 165 15.00 -16.00 9.29
N ALA A 166 15.80 -16.27 8.25
CA ALA A 166 15.62 -17.43 7.38
C ALA A 166 16.11 -18.75 7.99
N VAL A 167 16.97 -18.71 9.01
CA VAL A 167 17.46 -19.90 9.72
C VAL A 167 16.62 -20.26 10.95
N LEU A 168 15.60 -19.46 11.28
CA LEU A 168 14.69 -19.79 12.39
C LEU A 168 13.96 -21.12 12.12
N PRO A 169 13.71 -21.95 13.15
CA PRO A 169 13.12 -23.29 12.97
C PRO A 169 11.79 -23.30 12.23
N VAL A 170 10.98 -22.24 12.36
CA VAL A 170 9.67 -22.11 11.70
C VAL A 170 9.76 -21.68 10.22
N ARG A 171 10.97 -21.39 9.72
CA ARG A 171 11.25 -20.87 8.37
C ARG A 171 12.36 -21.60 7.65
N GLU A 172 13.09 -22.49 8.33
CA GLU A 172 14.27 -23.15 7.80
C GLU A 172 13.96 -23.97 6.54
N ASP A 173 12.81 -24.66 6.54
CA ASP A 173 12.26 -25.42 5.42
C ASP A 173 11.80 -24.49 4.29
N LEU A 174 11.07 -23.42 4.62
CA LEU A 174 10.54 -22.45 3.64
C LEU A 174 11.65 -21.68 2.91
N SER A 175 12.75 -21.39 3.60
CA SER A 175 13.85 -20.58 3.07
C SER A 175 14.93 -21.39 2.35
N GLN A 176 14.89 -22.73 2.44
CA GLN A 176 15.97 -23.61 2.00
C GLN A 176 16.42 -23.36 0.56
N ALA A 177 15.46 -23.25 -0.37
CA ALA A 177 15.77 -23.06 -1.79
C ALA A 177 16.48 -21.73 -2.05
N TRP A 178 16.01 -20.65 -1.41
CA TRP A 178 16.62 -19.34 -1.52
C TRP A 178 18.01 -19.30 -0.87
N ARG A 179 18.16 -19.83 0.35
CA ARG A 179 19.46 -19.89 1.03
C ARG A 179 20.50 -20.69 0.23
N ALA A 180 20.11 -21.82 -0.35
CA ALA A 180 20.99 -22.63 -1.18
C ALA A 180 21.43 -21.90 -2.46
N LEU A 181 20.50 -21.18 -3.11
CA LEU A 181 20.81 -20.35 -4.27
C LEU A 181 21.78 -19.22 -3.90
N SER A 182 21.49 -18.49 -2.82
CA SER A 182 22.29 -17.37 -2.36
C SER A 182 23.71 -17.77 -1.94
N ALA A 183 23.88 -18.96 -1.34
CA ALA A 183 25.20 -19.48 -0.95
C ALA A 183 26.13 -19.76 -2.13
N GLY A 184 25.57 -20.00 -3.33
CA GLY A 184 26.35 -20.26 -4.54
C GLY A 184 26.74 -19.02 -5.33
N ILE A 185 26.40 -17.82 -4.84
CA ILE A 185 26.57 -16.56 -5.57
C ILE A 185 27.66 -15.72 -4.91
N ASP A 186 28.59 -15.19 -5.71
CA ASP A 186 29.59 -14.23 -5.27
C ASP A 186 29.03 -12.79 -5.43
N PRO A 187 28.79 -12.04 -4.34
CA PRO A 187 28.32 -10.66 -4.40
C PRO A 187 29.28 -9.70 -5.13
N ASN A 188 30.57 -10.04 -5.23
CA ASN A 188 31.61 -9.22 -5.84
C ASN A 188 31.82 -9.49 -7.33
N ALA A 189 31.24 -10.57 -7.86
CA ALA A 189 31.23 -10.88 -9.29
C ALA A 189 30.51 -9.78 -10.10
N ASP A 190 30.76 -9.74 -11.41
CA ASP A 190 30.10 -8.78 -12.31
C ASP A 190 28.57 -8.96 -12.26
N ALA A 191 27.85 -7.84 -12.31
CA ALA A 191 26.39 -7.83 -12.24
C ALA A 191 25.79 -8.60 -13.42
N ASP A 192 24.95 -9.58 -13.11
CA ASP A 192 24.19 -10.37 -14.08
C ASP A 192 22.69 -10.27 -13.78
N GLU A 193 21.93 -9.83 -14.79
CA GLU A 193 20.48 -9.59 -14.67
C GLU A 193 19.72 -10.91 -14.41
N MET A 194 20.16 -12.00 -15.05
CA MET A 194 19.51 -13.29 -14.90
C MET A 194 19.70 -13.86 -13.49
N THR A 195 20.90 -13.69 -12.92
CA THR A 195 21.19 -14.04 -11.53
C THR A 195 20.37 -13.20 -10.57
N ALA A 196 20.27 -11.90 -10.79
CA ALA A 196 19.48 -11.02 -9.93
C ALA A 196 17.99 -11.35 -9.95
N ARG A 197 17.45 -11.63 -11.13
CA ARG A 197 16.05 -12.06 -11.30
C ARG A 197 15.78 -13.39 -10.59
N ARG A 198 16.65 -14.39 -10.77
CA ARG A 198 16.51 -15.70 -10.10
C ARG A 198 16.55 -15.58 -8.59
N LEU A 199 17.43 -14.74 -8.07
CA LEU A 199 17.53 -14.44 -6.64
C LEU A 199 16.25 -13.77 -6.12
N ALA A 200 15.77 -12.72 -6.80
CA ALA A 200 14.56 -12.00 -6.43
C ALA A 200 13.31 -12.90 -6.47
N GLU A 201 13.13 -13.70 -7.53
CA GLU A 201 12.04 -14.66 -7.67
C GLU A 201 12.08 -15.73 -6.56
N SER A 202 13.28 -16.26 -6.25
CA SER A 202 13.44 -17.23 -5.17
C SER A 202 13.17 -16.63 -3.79
N PHE A 203 13.56 -15.39 -3.56
CA PHE A 203 13.30 -14.68 -2.30
C PHE A 203 11.80 -14.35 -2.15
N ALA A 204 11.15 -13.85 -3.21
CA ALA A 204 9.72 -13.62 -3.25
C ALA A 204 8.91 -14.91 -2.99
N ALA A 205 9.36 -16.06 -3.54
CA ALA A 205 8.75 -17.36 -3.28
C ALA A 205 8.85 -17.74 -1.78
N TYR A 206 10.00 -17.51 -1.15
CA TYR A 206 10.18 -17.71 0.29
C TYR A 206 9.26 -16.82 1.13
N LEU A 207 9.17 -15.52 0.81
CA LEU A 207 8.27 -14.59 1.50
C LEU A 207 6.80 -15.01 1.36
N LYS A 208 6.41 -15.46 0.15
CA LYS A 208 5.05 -15.94 -0.12
C LYS A 208 4.75 -17.22 0.65
N ALA A 209 5.72 -18.12 0.77
CA ALA A 209 5.59 -19.34 1.57
C ALA A 209 5.40 -18.99 3.06
N CYS A 210 6.18 -18.04 3.60
CA CYS A 210 5.99 -17.53 4.96
C CYS A 210 4.59 -16.94 5.17
N LYS A 211 4.05 -16.19 4.20
CA LYS A 211 2.70 -15.62 4.30
C LYS A 211 1.60 -16.70 4.36
N LEU A 212 1.80 -17.81 3.65
CA LEU A 212 0.81 -18.89 3.57
C LEU A 212 0.90 -19.88 4.73
N ASP A 213 2.02 -19.91 5.44
CA ASP A 213 2.25 -20.82 6.55
C ASP A 213 1.71 -20.23 7.86
N GLU A 214 0.71 -20.89 8.46
CA GLU A 214 0.11 -20.48 9.72
C GLU A 214 1.11 -20.48 10.90
N ARG A 215 2.23 -21.21 10.78
CA ARG A 215 3.31 -21.24 11.79
C ARG A 215 4.16 -19.97 11.74
N ALA A 216 4.22 -19.30 10.58
CA ALA A 216 4.97 -18.08 10.36
C ALA A 216 4.05 -16.85 10.54
N LEU A 217 3.62 -16.61 11.79
CA LEU A 217 2.66 -15.56 12.18
C LEU A 217 3.09 -14.11 11.86
N SER A 218 4.30 -13.89 11.34
CA SER A 218 4.82 -12.57 10.98
C SER A 218 5.35 -12.58 9.55
N THR A 219 4.78 -11.71 8.72
CA THR A 219 5.23 -11.44 7.34
C THR A 219 6.49 -10.58 7.37
N LEU A 220 7.54 -11.01 6.68
CA LEU A 220 8.77 -10.23 6.53
C LEU A 220 8.62 -9.17 5.44
N PRO A 221 9.33 -8.03 5.57
CA PRO A 221 9.57 -7.15 4.44
C PRO A 221 10.43 -7.86 3.37
N PRO A 222 10.34 -7.43 2.10
CA PRO A 222 9.53 -6.32 1.63
C PRO A 222 8.08 -6.70 1.30
N GLY A 223 7.11 -5.90 1.75
CA GLY A 223 5.67 -6.12 1.56
C GLY A 223 5.24 -6.07 0.10
N ARG A 224 5.83 -5.20 -0.72
CA ARG A 224 5.53 -5.14 -2.17
C ARG A 224 6.05 -6.34 -2.95
N PHE A 225 6.94 -7.18 -2.41
CA PHE A 225 7.29 -8.45 -3.07
C PHE A 225 6.11 -9.44 -3.05
N LEU A 226 5.19 -9.28 -2.09
CA LEU A 226 3.98 -10.08 -1.97
C LEU A 226 2.81 -9.46 -2.74
N MET A 227 2.76 -8.13 -2.79
CA MET A 227 1.71 -7.33 -3.42
C MET A 227 2.36 -6.20 -4.24
N PRO A 228 2.86 -6.50 -5.45
CA PRO A 228 3.68 -5.56 -6.23
C PRO A 228 2.91 -4.34 -6.71
N GLY A 229 1.59 -4.47 -6.90
CA GLY A 229 0.73 -3.36 -7.31
C GLY A 229 1.24 -2.69 -8.58
N ASP A 230 1.51 -1.40 -8.48
CA ASP A 230 2.06 -0.53 -9.53
C ASP A 230 3.52 -0.83 -9.90
N LEU A 231 4.29 -1.48 -9.02
CA LEU A 231 5.69 -1.83 -9.27
C LEU A 231 5.87 -3.20 -9.94
N GLU A 232 4.79 -3.88 -10.35
CA GLU A 232 4.91 -5.16 -11.04
C GLU A 232 5.77 -5.04 -12.31
N GLY A 233 6.84 -5.84 -12.38
CA GLY A 233 7.83 -5.78 -13.47
C GLY A 233 8.86 -4.65 -13.35
N SER A 234 8.83 -3.83 -12.30
CA SER A 234 9.85 -2.81 -12.03
C SER A 234 11.19 -3.45 -11.63
N PRO A 235 12.33 -2.94 -12.14
CA PRO A 235 13.64 -3.33 -11.65
C PRO A 235 13.83 -3.11 -10.14
N ALA A 236 13.08 -2.17 -9.54
CA ALA A 236 13.09 -1.93 -8.10
C ALA A 236 12.52 -3.09 -7.28
N LEU A 237 11.73 -4.00 -7.88
CA LEU A 237 11.31 -5.27 -7.24
C LEU A 237 12.19 -6.46 -7.63
N THR A 238 13.32 -6.21 -8.30
CA THR A 238 14.22 -7.27 -8.76
C THR A 238 15.53 -7.23 -7.96
N PHE A 239 15.41 -7.21 -6.63
CA PHE A 239 16.54 -7.38 -5.70
C PHE A 239 16.28 -8.52 -4.71
N ALA A 240 17.33 -8.96 -4.03
CA ALA A 240 17.24 -9.93 -2.95
C ALA A 240 18.43 -9.76 -1.99
N PRO A 241 18.27 -10.17 -0.72
CA PRO A 241 19.36 -10.14 0.25
C PRO A 241 20.57 -10.96 -0.21
N LEU A 242 21.78 -10.45 0.01
CA LEU A 242 23.03 -11.14 -0.34
C LEU A 242 23.77 -11.66 0.90
N ALA A 243 24.35 -12.85 0.80
CA ALA A 243 25.07 -13.46 1.90
C ALA A 243 26.50 -12.89 2.03
N GLY A 244 26.96 -12.67 3.27
CA GLY A 244 28.35 -12.33 3.56
C GLY A 244 28.81 -10.95 3.04
N ILE A 245 27.87 -10.05 2.75
CA ILE A 245 28.19 -8.65 2.47
C ILE A 245 28.46 -7.90 3.78
N ASP A 246 29.40 -6.97 3.72
CA ASP A 246 29.66 -6.02 4.80
C ASP A 246 29.15 -4.62 4.41
N ASP A 247 29.18 -3.69 5.36
CA ASP A 247 28.75 -2.31 5.16
C ASP A 247 29.79 -1.48 4.37
N LYS A 248 30.74 -2.13 3.69
CA LYS A 248 31.71 -1.44 2.84
C LYS A 248 31.11 -1.14 1.48
N ARG A 249 31.60 -0.05 0.89
CA ARG A 249 31.19 0.36 -0.46
C ARG A 249 31.46 -0.78 -1.47
N PRO A 250 30.43 -1.25 -2.19
CA PRO A 250 30.59 -2.34 -3.15
C PRO A 250 31.45 -1.94 -4.35
N ARG A 251 32.10 -2.92 -4.97
CA ARG A 251 32.81 -2.73 -6.25
C ARG A 251 31.82 -2.25 -7.31
N ALA A 252 32.15 -1.16 -8.00
CA ALA A 252 31.32 -0.67 -9.10
C ALA A 252 31.09 -1.76 -10.17
N GLY A 253 29.84 -1.96 -10.56
CA GLY A 253 29.45 -2.99 -11.53
C GLY A 253 29.31 -4.40 -10.96
N SER A 254 29.49 -4.59 -9.65
CA SER A 254 29.22 -5.89 -9.02
C SER A 254 27.73 -6.15 -8.81
N LEU A 255 27.37 -7.42 -8.59
CA LEU A 255 26.03 -7.82 -8.18
C LEU A 255 25.59 -7.09 -6.90
N HIS A 256 26.48 -6.94 -5.91
CA HIS A 256 26.20 -6.17 -4.69
C HIS A 256 25.83 -4.72 -5.01
N ALA A 257 26.62 -4.00 -5.83
CA ALA A 257 26.30 -2.62 -6.20
C ALA A 257 24.96 -2.49 -6.94
N MET A 258 24.59 -3.50 -7.73
CA MET A 258 23.29 -3.51 -8.43
C MET A 258 22.12 -3.74 -7.46
N MET A 259 22.24 -4.68 -6.52
CA MET A 259 21.18 -4.97 -5.54
C MET A 259 20.98 -3.81 -4.57
N ASP A 260 22.07 -3.23 -4.08
CA ASP A 260 22.07 -2.05 -3.21
C ASP A 260 21.34 -0.87 -3.87
N ARG A 261 21.69 -0.55 -5.12
CA ARG A 261 20.99 0.50 -5.89
C ARG A 261 19.50 0.20 -6.10
N ARG A 262 19.12 -1.07 -6.28
CA ARG A 262 17.71 -1.47 -6.48
C ARG A 262 16.92 -1.39 -5.17
N TYR A 263 17.55 -1.75 -4.05
CA TYR A 263 17.00 -1.59 -2.71
C TYR A 263 16.80 -0.11 -2.36
N GLU A 264 17.76 0.77 -2.66
CA GLU A 264 17.60 2.22 -2.43
C GLU A 264 16.58 2.89 -3.36
N ALA A 265 16.32 2.29 -4.52
CA ALA A 265 15.27 2.75 -5.44
C ALA A 265 13.87 2.27 -5.06
N TYR A 266 13.78 1.32 -4.13
CA TYR A 266 12.55 0.72 -3.62
C TYR A 266 12.03 1.50 -2.41
#